data_AF-A0A379YEQ0-F1
#
_entry.id   AF-A0A379YEQ0-F1
#
_cell.length_a   1.000
_cell.length_b   1.000
_cell.length_c   1.000
_cell.angle_alpha   90.00
_cell.angle_beta   90.00
_cell.angle_gamma   90.00
#
_symmetry.space_group_name_H-M   'P 1'
#
loop_
_entity.id
_entity.type
_entity.pdbx_description
1 polymer ?
#
loop_
_entity_poly.entity_id
_entity_poly.type
_entity_poly.pdbx_seq_one_letter_code
_entity_poly.pdbx_strand_id
1 'polypeptide(L)'
;MKSAKAFQLALLHPRYWLTWFGLALLFLLVQLPYPLLNRLGVWMGRTSMRFLKRRVTITRRNLELCFPEMDEAQRERKVVGNFESLGMGLLETGMALVLVG
;
A
#
# COMPACT_ATOMS: atom_id res chain seq x y z
N MET A 1 46.03 21.11 27.05
CA MET A 1 44.68 21.60 26.67
C MET A 1 44.22 20.85 25.43
N LYS A 2 43.58 19.69 25.58
CA LYS A 2 42.96 18.94 24.48
C LYS A 2 41.63 18.40 24.96
N SER A 3 40.54 18.83 24.34
CA SER A 3 39.37 17.98 24.18
C SER A 3 38.56 18.53 23.02
N ALA A 4 38.84 18.02 21.82
CA ALA A 4 37.94 18.16 20.69
C ALA A 4 36.64 17.44 21.09
N LYS A 5 35.53 18.19 21.21
CA LYS A 5 34.22 17.61 21.48
C LYS A 5 33.92 16.59 20.38
N ALA A 6 33.97 15.31 20.75
CA ALA A 6 33.60 14.21 19.89
C ALA A 6 32.20 14.48 19.31
N PHE A 7 32.06 14.29 18.00
CA PHE A 7 30.79 14.38 17.29
C PHE A 7 29.80 13.43 17.97
N GLN A 8 28.83 13.97 18.71
CA GLN A 8 27.88 13.16 19.46
C GLN A 8 26.85 12.59 18.47
N LEU A 9 27.00 11.31 18.14
CA LEU A 9 26.01 10.46 17.44
C LEU A 9 24.61 10.46 18.11
N ALA A 10 24.48 11.04 19.31
CA ALA A 10 23.23 11.25 20.04
C ALA A 10 22.25 12.25 19.39
N LEU A 11 22.65 12.95 18.32
CA LEU A 11 21.75 13.78 17.50
C LEU A 11 21.00 12.98 16.41
N LEU A 12 21.23 11.67 16.26
CA LEU A 12 20.28 10.76 15.58
C LEU A 12 19.05 10.56 16.47
N HIS A 13 18.28 11.61 16.68
CA HIS A 13 16.98 11.49 17.33
C HIS A 13 16.07 10.66 16.39
N PRO A 14 15.53 9.49 16.80
CA PRO A 14 14.66 8.63 15.98
C PRO A 14 13.34 9.30 15.58
N ARG A 15 13.13 10.53 16.05
CA ARG A 15 11.92 11.34 15.88
C ARG A 15 11.87 12.06 14.53
N TYR A 16 13.02 12.30 13.89
CA TYR A 16 13.06 12.91 12.55
C TYR A 16 13.16 11.89 11.42
N TRP A 17 13.47 10.61 11.71
CA TRP A 17 13.55 9.63 10.63
C TRP A 17 12.20 9.39 9.95
N LEU A 18 11.11 9.47 10.72
CA LEU A 18 9.75 9.38 10.18
C LEU A 18 9.40 10.57 9.29
N THR A 19 9.85 11.78 9.66
CA THR A 19 9.64 12.98 8.83
C THR A 19 10.55 12.98 7.60
N TRP A 20 11.80 12.56 7.71
CA TRP A 20 12.68 12.36 6.54
C TRP A 20 12.18 11.24 5.64
N PHE A 21 11.63 10.17 6.20
CA PHE A 21 10.96 9.11 5.44
C PHE A 21 9.70 9.62 4.77
N GLY A 22 8.86 10.39 5.46
CA GLY A 22 7.68 11.04 4.89
C GLY A 22 8.05 12.02 3.77
N LEU A 23 9.10 12.81 3.96
CA LEU A 23 9.61 13.76 2.97
C LEU A 23 10.22 13.03 1.77
N ALA A 24 11.00 11.96 1.99
CA ALA A 24 11.54 11.12 0.94
C ALA A 24 10.43 10.38 0.18
N LEU A 25 9.38 9.92 0.88
CA LEU A 25 8.21 9.28 0.28
C LEU A 25 7.41 10.30 -0.55
N LEU A 26 7.19 11.50 -0.04
CA LEU A 26 6.59 12.63 -0.77
C LEU A 26 7.40 12.98 -2.04
N PHE A 27 8.72 13.08 -1.90
CA PHE A 27 9.62 13.38 -3.02
C PHE A 27 9.63 12.25 -4.05
N LEU A 28 9.63 11.01 -3.59
CA LEU A 28 9.53 9.83 -4.45
C LEU A 28 8.16 9.78 -5.13
N LEU A 29 7.06 10.11 -4.44
CA LEU A 29 5.71 10.18 -4.99
C LEU A 29 5.57 11.28 -6.04
N VAL A 30 6.15 12.46 -5.82
CA VAL A 30 6.19 13.55 -6.81
C VAL A 30 6.95 13.13 -8.07
N GLN A 31 8.03 12.35 -7.90
CA GLN A 31 8.80 11.86 -9.03
C GLN A 31 8.22 10.57 -9.66
N LEU A 32 7.34 9.84 -8.96
CA LEU A 32 6.80 8.57 -9.45
C LEU A 32 5.62 8.84 -10.39
N PRO A 33 5.73 8.48 -11.68
CA PRO A 33 4.61 8.61 -12.59
C PRO A 33 3.47 7.68 -12.16
N TYR A 34 2.23 8.18 -12.21
CA TYR A 34 0.97 7.47 -11.96
C TYR A 34 0.92 5.98 -12.39
N PRO A 35 1.42 5.58 -13.58
CA PRO A 35 1.48 4.16 -13.97
C PRO A 35 2.29 3.26 -13.03
N LEU A 36 3.34 3.77 -12.37
CA LEU A 36 4.12 2.99 -11.42
C LEU A 36 3.38 2.79 -10.10
N LEU A 37 2.70 3.84 -9.61
CA LEU A 37 1.81 3.70 -8.45
C LEU A 37 0.71 2.69 -8.75
N ASN A 38 0.08 2.79 -9.92
CA ASN A 38 -0.96 1.85 -10.30
C ASN A 38 -0.47 0.39 -10.29
N ARG A 39 0.73 0.13 -10.83
CA ARG A 39 1.36 -1.21 -10.77
C ARG A 39 1.66 -1.66 -9.34
N LEU A 40 2.13 -0.76 -8.49
CA LEU A 40 2.33 -1.06 -7.07
C LEU A 40 1.00 -1.36 -6.38
N GLY A 41 -0.09 -0.68 -6.72
CA GLY A 41 -1.43 -0.89 -6.14
C GLY A 41 -1.98 -2.25 -6.49
N VAL A 42 -1.87 -2.64 -7.77
CA VAL A 42 -2.22 -4.00 -8.24
C VAL A 42 -1.36 -5.04 -7.55
N TRP A 43 -0.05 -4.83 -7.49
CA TRP A 43 0.87 -5.78 -6.89
C TRP A 43 0.62 -5.93 -5.38
N MET A 44 0.38 -4.82 -4.67
CA MET A 44 -0.01 -4.82 -3.27
C MET A 44 -1.36 -5.50 -3.07
N GLY A 45 -2.36 -5.23 -3.92
CA GLY A 45 -3.67 -5.89 -3.90
C GLY A 45 -3.56 -7.41 -4.04
N ARG A 46 -2.77 -7.89 -5.02
CA ARG A 46 -2.49 -9.33 -5.19
C ARG A 46 -1.72 -9.94 -4.03
N THR A 47 -0.71 -9.24 -3.53
CA THR A 47 0.12 -9.74 -2.42
C THR A 47 -0.67 -9.79 -1.12
N SER A 48 -1.57 -8.82 -0.91
CA SER A 48 -2.47 -8.79 0.23
C SER A 48 -3.56 -9.87 0.15
N MET A 49 -3.92 -10.40 -1.02
CA MET A 49 -4.73 -11.63 -1.08
C MET A 49 -4.03 -12.84 -0.43
N ARG A 50 -2.70 -12.95 -0.57
CA ARG A 50 -1.92 -14.02 0.06
C ARG A 50 -1.82 -13.85 1.57
N PHE A 51 -1.80 -12.61 2.06
CA PHE A 51 -1.68 -12.30 3.49
C PHE A 51 -3.05 -12.31 4.19
N LEU A 52 -4.08 -11.77 3.55
CA LEU A 52 -5.46 -11.70 4.04
C LEU A 52 -6.33 -12.84 3.47
N LYS A 53 -5.84 -14.09 3.53
CA LYS A 53 -6.61 -15.27 3.09
C LYS A 53 -8.00 -15.32 3.74
N ARG A 54 -8.11 -14.89 5.00
CA ARG A 54 -9.40 -14.79 5.72
C ARG A 54 -10.38 -13.83 5.03
N ARG A 55 -9.92 -12.68 4.54
CA ARG A 55 -10.78 -11.73 3.79
C ARG A 55 -11.16 -12.33 2.43
N VAL A 56 -10.23 -12.98 1.75
CA VAL A 56 -10.48 -13.66 0.47
C VAL A 56 -11.59 -14.71 0.62
N THR A 57 -11.52 -15.56 1.64
CA THR A 57 -12.57 -16.57 1.91
C THR A 57 -13.93 -15.92 2.18
N ILE A 58 -13.98 -14.81 2.91
CA ILE A 58 -15.23 -14.08 3.18
C ILE A 58 -15.79 -13.49 1.88
N THR A 59 -14.96 -12.83 1.07
CA THR A 59 -15.39 -12.27 -0.23
C THR A 59 -15.87 -13.36 -1.17
N ARG A 60 -15.18 -14.52 -1.22
CA ARG A 60 -15.62 -15.69 -1.99
C ARG A 60 -16.99 -16.18 -1.53
N ARG A 61 -17.19 -16.33 -0.22
CA ARG A 61 -18.48 -16.76 0.35
C ARG A 61 -19.61 -15.78 0.05
N ASN A 62 -19.33 -14.48 0.13
CA ASN A 62 -20.31 -13.44 -0.24
C ASN A 62 -20.64 -13.49 -1.73
N LEU A 63 -19.64 -13.65 -2.60
CA LEU A 63 -19.88 -13.78 -4.05
C LEU A 63 -20.61 -15.07 -4.41
N GLU A 64 -20.38 -16.16 -3.70
CA GLU A 64 -21.13 -17.42 -3.84
C GLU A 64 -22.61 -17.24 -3.45
N LEU A 65 -22.88 -16.50 -2.37
CA LEU A 65 -24.25 -16.22 -1.92
C LEU A 65 -24.97 -15.22 -2.84
N CYS A 66 -24.27 -14.18 -3.32
CA CYS A 66 -24.86 -13.16 -4.18
C CYS A 66 -24.93 -13.57 -5.66
N PHE A 67 -24.06 -14.47 -6.13
CA PHE A 67 -23.97 -14.92 -7.52
C PHE A 67 -23.81 -16.45 -7.62
N PRO A 68 -24.80 -17.23 -7.14
CA PRO A 68 -24.72 -18.69 -7.13
C PRO A 68 -24.63 -19.31 -8.53
N GLU A 69 -25.18 -18.65 -9.55
CA GLU A 69 -25.19 -19.11 -10.94
C GLU A 69 -23.86 -18.87 -11.70
N MET A 70 -22.93 -18.10 -11.13
CA MET A 70 -21.64 -17.82 -11.77
C MET A 70 -20.66 -18.98 -11.61
N ASP A 71 -19.96 -19.32 -12.69
CA ASP A 71 -18.89 -20.33 -12.70
C ASP A 71 -17.75 -19.97 -11.72
N GLU A 72 -17.12 -20.99 -11.14
CA GLU A 72 -16.10 -20.85 -10.09
C GLU A 72 -14.89 -20.06 -10.60
N ALA A 73 -14.50 -20.25 -11.86
CA ALA A 73 -13.43 -19.49 -12.50
C ALA A 73 -13.76 -18.00 -12.66
N GLN A 74 -15.03 -17.65 -12.94
CA GLN A 74 -15.47 -16.26 -13.01
C GLN A 74 -15.53 -15.61 -11.63
N ARG A 75 -15.94 -16.39 -10.63
CA ARG A 75 -16.00 -15.97 -9.22
C ARG A 75 -14.60 -15.62 -8.71
N GLU A 76 -13.61 -16.47 -8.96
CA GLU A 76 -12.21 -16.19 -8.60
C GLU A 76 -11.66 -14.95 -9.29
N ARG A 77 -11.97 -14.73 -10.58
CA ARG A 77 -11.58 -13.50 -11.28
C ARG A 77 -12.18 -12.25 -10.63
N LYS A 78 -13.44 -12.29 -10.22
CA LYS A 78 -14.08 -11.17 -9.50
C LYS A 78 -13.48 -10.96 -8.11
N VAL A 79 -13.13 -12.02 -7.40
CA VAL A 79 -12.40 -11.92 -6.12
C VAL A 79 -11.07 -11.20 -6.36
N VAL A 80 -10.25 -11.68 -7.31
CA VAL A 80 -8.95 -11.07 -7.64
C VAL A 80 -9.11 -9.60 -8.01
N GLY A 81 -10.04 -9.28 -8.92
CA GLY A 81 -10.30 -7.91 -9.34
C GLY A 81 -10.72 -7.00 -8.18
N ASN A 82 -11.56 -7.49 -7.27
CA ASN A 82 -11.98 -6.72 -6.10
C ASN A 82 -10.79 -6.35 -5.19
N PHE A 83 -9.84 -7.27 -5.00
CA PHE A 83 -8.62 -7.00 -4.22
C PHE A 83 -7.62 -6.10 -4.96
N GLU A 84 -7.51 -6.23 -6.28
CA GLU A 84 -6.71 -5.31 -7.10
C GLU A 84 -7.27 -3.88 -7.03
N SER A 85 -8.59 -3.71 -7.15
CA SER A 85 -9.27 -2.42 -7.00
C SER A 85 -9.13 -1.85 -5.59
N LEU A 86 -9.20 -2.69 -4.55
CA LEU A 86 -8.92 -2.27 -3.17
C LEU A 86 -7.49 -1.76 -3.01
N GLY A 87 -6.51 -2.46 -3.60
CA GLY A 87 -5.10 -2.05 -3.58
C GLY A 87 -4.84 -0.74 -4.33
N MET A 88 -5.48 -0.57 -5.50
CA MET A 88 -5.44 0.70 -6.24
C MET A 88 -6.09 1.83 -5.43
N GLY A 89 -7.30 1.63 -4.90
CA GLY A 89 -8.01 2.66 -4.15
C GLY A 89 -7.28 3.11 -2.89
N LEU A 90 -6.53 2.21 -2.25
CA LEU A 90 -5.68 2.54 -1.10
C LEU A 90 -4.51 3.44 -1.51
N LEU A 91 -3.93 3.21 -2.70
CA LEU A 91 -2.91 4.09 -3.26
C LEU A 91 -3.47 5.42 -3.75
N GLU A 92 -4.64 5.44 -4.38
CA GLU A 92 -5.32 6.69 -4.75
C GLU A 92 -5.63 7.52 -3.52
N THR A 93 -6.11 6.89 -2.44
CA THR A 93 -6.34 7.55 -1.16
C THR A 93 -5.03 8.10 -0.58
N GLY A 94 -3.93 7.35 -0.67
CA GLY A 94 -2.60 7.83 -0.28
C GLY A 94 -2.11 9.01 -1.12
N MET A 95 -2.33 9.00 -2.44
CA MET A 95 -2.05 10.13 -3.31
C MET A 95 -2.89 11.35 -2.96
N ALA A 96 -4.19 11.16 -2.70
CA ALA A 96 -5.10 12.25 -2.32
C ALA A 96 -4.66 12.91 -1.01
N LEU A 97 -4.26 12.12 0.00
CA LEU A 97 -3.74 12.64 1.27
C LEU A 97 -2.47 13.49 1.07
N VAL A 98 -1.64 13.12 0.09
CA VAL A 98 -0.37 13.80 -0.22
C VAL A 98 -0.57 15.06 -1.08
N LEU A 99 -1.55 15.06 -1.99
CA LEU A 99 -1.84 16.20 -2.87
C LEU A 99 -2.72 17.27 -2.21
N VAL A 100 -3.56 16.88 -1.24
CA VAL A 100 -4.54 17.77 -0.58
C VAL A 100 -4.05 18.26 0.80
N GLY A 101 -3.00 17.63 1.35
CA GLY A 101 -2.41 17.96 2.65
C GLY A 101 -1.37 19.07 2.62
#